data_AF-A0A392RZR9-F1
#
_entry.id   AF-A0A392RZR9-F1
#
_cell.length_a   1.000
_cell.length_b   1.000
_cell.length_c   1.000
_cell.angle_alpha   90.00
_cell.angle_beta   90.00
_cell.angle_gamma   90.00
#
_symmetry.space_group_name_H-M   'P 1'
#
loop_
_entity.id
_entity.type
_entity.pdbx_description
1 polymer ?
#
loop_
_entity_poly.entity_id
_entity_poly.type
_entity_poly.pdbx_seq_one_letter_code
_entity_poly.pdbx_strand_id
1 'polypeptide(L)'
;KEGDANSKYFHSVLTSRRRGNAISSIQVDGATLEGVDLIRQAVFSHFASHFKASNVERHGMENLQFKRLNWPGSGSLIKPFSVDEVKAAVWDCHSFKSPGPDGINL
;
A
#
# COMPACT_ATOMS: atom_id res chain seq x y z
N LYS A 1 -38.30 25.45 3.91
CA LYS A 1 -38.84 24.08 4.14
C LYS A 1 -38.07 23.20 3.16
N GLU A 2 -36.78 22.99 3.44
CA GLU A 2 -35.83 22.30 2.55
C GLU A 2 -35.15 21.23 3.38
N GLY A 3 -35.65 20.00 3.30
CA GLY A 3 -35.16 18.88 4.11
C GLY A 3 -35.20 17.54 3.40
N ASP A 4 -35.31 17.53 2.07
CA ASP A 4 -35.16 16.32 1.24
C ASP A 4 -34.03 16.53 0.25
N ALA A 5 -32.82 16.67 0.80
CA ALA A 5 -31.60 16.85 0.04
C ALA A 5 -31.22 15.53 -0.65
N ASN A 6 -31.76 15.32 -1.85
CA ASN A 6 -31.23 14.42 -2.86
C ASN A 6 -30.99 12.96 -2.42
N SER A 7 -31.70 12.47 -1.40
CA SER A 7 -31.55 11.10 -0.89
C SER A 7 -31.76 10.07 -1.99
N LYS A 8 -32.70 10.34 -2.92
CA LYS A 8 -32.96 9.48 -4.10
C LYS A 8 -31.72 9.26 -4.97
N TYR A 9 -30.91 10.30 -5.21
CA TYR A 9 -29.67 10.18 -5.99
C TYR A 9 -28.65 9.31 -5.26
N PHE A 10 -28.39 9.60 -3.98
CA PHE A 10 -27.43 8.81 -3.19
C PHE A 10 -27.87 7.36 -3.00
N HIS A 11 -29.16 7.10 -2.77
CA HIS A 11 -29.73 5.75 -2.71
C HIS A 11 -29.58 5.01 -4.05
N SER A 12 -29.78 5.69 -5.18
CA SER A 12 -29.57 5.11 -6.51
C SER A 12 -28.09 4.73 -6.74
N VAL A 13 -27.17 5.63 -6.38
CA VAL A 13 -25.71 5.37 -6.45
C VAL A 13 -25.32 4.18 -5.57
N LEU A 14 -25.81 4.12 -4.32
CA LEU A 14 -25.53 3.01 -3.41
C LEU A 14 -26.12 1.69 -3.91
N THR A 15 -27.33 1.72 -4.47
CA THR A 15 -27.98 0.52 -5.03
C THR A 15 -27.21 0.00 -6.25
N SER A 16 -26.77 0.90 -7.13
CA SER A 16 -25.94 0.56 -8.28
C SER A 16 -24.60 -0.07 -7.84
N ARG A 17 -23.94 0.53 -6.85
CA ARG A 17 -22.71 -0.02 -6.25
C ARG A 17 -22.94 -1.37 -5.60
N ARG A 18 -24.03 -1.55 -4.83
CA ARG A 18 -24.39 -2.83 -4.22
C ARG A 18 -24.61 -3.91 -5.27
N ARG A 19 -25.29 -3.60 -6.37
CA ARG A 19 -25.50 -4.55 -7.48
C ARG A 19 -24.20 -4.89 -8.19
N GLY A 20 -23.35 -3.89 -8.47
CA GLY A 20 -22.05 -4.10 -9.11
C GLY A 20 -21.06 -4.89 -8.24
N ASN A 21 -21.16 -4.77 -6.92
CA ASN A 21 -20.29 -5.47 -5.97
C ASN A 21 -20.88 -6.81 -5.48
N ALA A 22 -22.08 -7.18 -5.93
CA ALA A 22 -22.69 -8.45 -5.56
C ALA A 22 -22.01 -9.60 -6.32
N ILE A 23 -21.44 -10.54 -5.58
CA ILE A 23 -20.85 -11.76 -6.15
C ILE A 23 -21.95 -12.83 -6.18
N SER A 24 -22.53 -13.09 -7.36
CA SER A 24 -23.59 -14.09 -7.55
C SER A 24 -23.05 -15.50 -7.79
N SER A 25 -21.87 -15.60 -8.40
CA SER A 25 -21.20 -16.88 -8.68
C SER A 25 -19.68 -16.69 -8.79
N ILE A 26 -18.93 -17.76 -8.58
CA ILE A 26 -17.47 -17.81 -8.75
C ILE A 26 -17.08 -19.13 -9.44
N GLN A 27 -15.94 -19.18 -10.11
CA GLN A 27 -15.37 -20.43 -10.61
C GLN A 27 -14.26 -20.94 -9.69
N VAL A 28 -14.31 -22.22 -9.35
CA VAL A 28 -13.29 -22.95 -8.59
C VAL A 28 -13.03 -24.27 -9.30
N ASP A 29 -11.78 -24.54 -9.67
CA ASP A 29 -11.36 -25.79 -10.34
C ASP A 29 -12.19 -26.17 -11.58
N GLY A 30 -12.63 -25.17 -12.34
CA GLY A 30 -13.46 -25.35 -13.54
C GLY A 30 -14.96 -25.56 -13.28
N ALA A 31 -15.39 -25.61 -12.01
CA ALA A 31 -16.80 -25.67 -11.64
C ALA A 31 -17.31 -24.28 -11.22
N THR A 32 -18.52 -23.93 -11.66
CA THR A 32 -19.22 -22.72 -11.19
C THR A 32 -19.90 -23.02 -9.85
N LEU A 33 -19.57 -22.22 -8.83
CA LEU A 33 -20.22 -22.23 -7.54
C LEU A 33 -21.18 -21.05 -7.43
N GLU A 34 -22.39 -21.35 -6.95
CA GLU A 34 -23.44 -20.38 -6.67
C GLU A 34 -23.92 -20.51 -5.23
N GLY A 35 -24.52 -19.45 -4.71
CA GLY A 35 -25.03 -19.43 -3.34
C GLY A 35 -24.01 -18.92 -2.32
N VAL A 36 -24.53 -18.15 -1.35
CA VAL A 36 -23.72 -17.37 -0.42
C VAL A 36 -22.77 -18.23 0.40
N ASP A 37 -23.21 -19.40 0.87
CA ASP A 37 -22.40 -20.25 1.75
C ASP A 37 -21.23 -20.90 1.01
N LEU A 38 -21.47 -21.43 -0.20
CA LEU A 38 -20.42 -22.03 -1.04
C LEU A 38 -19.40 -20.98 -1.47
N ILE A 39 -19.85 -19.80 -1.91
CA ILE A 39 -18.98 -18.69 -2.27
C ILE A 39 -18.14 -18.25 -1.07
N ARG A 40 -18.76 -18.08 0.12
CA ARG A 40 -18.05 -17.68 1.34
C ARG A 40 -16.98 -18.70 1.72
N GLN A 41 -17.31 -19.99 1.69
CA GLN A 41 -16.39 -21.05 2.04
C GLN A 41 -15.21 -21.13 1.06
N ALA A 42 -15.48 -21.02 -0.24
CA ALA A 42 -14.45 -21.03 -1.27
C ALA A 42 -13.48 -19.83 -1.13
N VAL A 43 -14.01 -18.62 -0.95
CA VAL A 43 -13.20 -17.41 -0.75
C VAL A 43 -12.34 -17.54 0.51
N PHE A 44 -12.92 -17.98 1.63
CA PHE A 44 -12.18 -18.21 2.86
C PHE A 44 -11.05 -19.23 2.64
N SER A 45 -11.35 -20.37 2.04
CA SER A 45 -10.37 -21.46 1.84
C SER A 45 -9.23 -21.02 0.94
N HIS A 46 -9.54 -20.26 -0.13
CA HIS A 46 -8.54 -19.69 -1.03
C HIS A 46 -7.54 -18.81 -0.27
N PHE A 47 -8.03 -17.81 0.46
CA PHE A 47 -7.14 -16.88 1.16
C PHE A 47 -6.47 -17.50 2.40
N ALA A 48 -7.14 -18.40 3.11
CA ALA A 48 -6.53 -19.13 4.21
C ALA A 48 -5.34 -19.98 3.74
N SER A 49 -5.47 -20.62 2.58
CA SER A 49 -4.37 -21.36 1.93
C SER A 49 -3.28 -20.42 1.40
N HIS A 50 -3.68 -19.37 0.69
CA HIS A 50 -2.76 -18.43 0.04
C HIS A 50 -1.87 -17.68 1.04
N PHE A 51 -2.44 -17.26 2.17
CA PHE A 51 -1.71 -16.57 3.24
C PHE A 51 -1.19 -17.52 4.32
N LYS A 52 -1.32 -18.84 4.13
CA LYS A 52 -0.74 -19.80 5.06
C LYS A 52 0.77 -19.60 5.08
N ALA A 53 1.33 -19.44 6.27
CA ALA A 53 2.78 -19.44 6.43
C ALA A 53 3.34 -20.75 5.87
N SER A 54 4.14 -20.64 4.82
CA SER A 54 4.88 -21.78 4.29
C SER A 54 6.17 -21.92 5.10
N ASN A 55 6.40 -23.10 5.66
CA ASN A 55 7.70 -23.47 6.24
C ASN A 55 8.69 -23.75 5.10
N VAL A 56 8.95 -22.73 4.30
CA VAL A 56 10.05 -22.76 3.33
C VAL A 56 11.32 -22.56 4.12
N GLU A 57 12.26 -23.48 3.98
CA GLU A 57 13.62 -23.29 4.44
C GLU A 57 14.22 -22.12 3.64
N ARG A 58 14.11 -20.92 4.21
CA ARG A 58 14.78 -19.75 3.65
C ARG A 58 16.24 -19.86 4.04
N HIS A 59 17.10 -20.12 3.07
CA HIS A 59 18.53 -20.06 3.30
C HIS A 59 18.87 -18.70 3.94
N GLY A 60 19.41 -18.76 5.15
CA GLY A 60 19.86 -17.56 5.86
C GLY A 60 20.94 -16.87 5.04
N MET A 61 21.03 -15.54 5.15
CA MET A 61 22.11 -14.77 4.53
C MET A 61 23.45 -14.92 5.27
N GLU A 62 23.58 -15.91 6.14
CA GLU A 62 24.70 -16.10 7.08
C GLU A 62 26.04 -16.27 6.34
N ASN A 63 26.00 -16.74 5.09
CA ASN A 63 27.19 -16.94 4.25
C ASN A 63 27.38 -15.86 3.17
N LEU A 64 26.54 -14.82 3.15
CA LEU A 64 26.68 -13.73 2.19
C LEU A 64 27.57 -12.63 2.76
N GLN A 65 28.71 -12.38 2.09
CA GLN A 65 29.54 -11.23 2.42
C GLN A 65 29.00 -9.96 1.77
N PHE A 66 28.26 -9.17 2.55
CA PHE A 66 27.88 -7.83 2.14
C PHE A 66 29.05 -6.86 2.31
N LYS A 67 29.18 -5.92 1.37
CA LYS A 67 30.02 -4.75 1.58
C LYS A 67 29.48 -4.00 2.79
N ARG A 68 30.34 -3.84 3.80
CA ARG A 68 30.03 -3.09 5.03
C ARG A 68 30.81 -1.80 5.01
N LEU A 69 30.20 -0.75 5.55
CA LEU A 69 30.89 0.49 5.81
C LEU A 69 31.96 0.23 6.88
N ASN A 70 33.09 0.92 6.74
CA ASN A 70 34.08 0.97 7.80
C ASN A 70 33.54 1.82 8.95
N TRP A 71 34.13 1.67 10.14
CA TRP A 71 33.69 2.39 11.34
C TRP A 71 33.56 3.92 11.15
N PRO A 72 34.53 4.61 10.52
CA PRO A 72 34.39 6.05 10.26
C PRO A 72 33.24 6.40 9.31
N GLY A 73 33.03 5.60 8.26
CA GLY A 73 31.95 5.79 7.29
C GLY A 73 30.57 5.60 7.93
N SER A 74 30.42 4.60 8.78
CA SER A 74 29.19 4.40 9.57
C SER A 74 28.91 5.58 10.50
N GLY A 75 29.93 6.07 11.21
CA GLY A 75 29.80 7.22 12.10
C GLY A 75 29.38 8.50 11.36
N SER A 76 29.90 8.71 10.14
CA SER A 76 29.55 9.90 9.35
C SER A 76 28.10 9.89 8.83
N LEU A 77 27.44 8.74 8.74
CA LEU A 77 26.04 8.67 8.28
C LEU A 77 25.02 9.00 9.39
N ILE A 78 25.42 8.86 10.65
CA ILE A 78 24.55 9.09 11.81
C ILE A 78 24.84 10.40 12.54
N LYS A 79 25.79 11.20 12.03
CA LYS A 79 26.13 12.50 12.62
C LYS A 79 24.97 13.49 12.39
N PRO A 80 24.71 14.39 13.34
CA PRO A 80 23.79 15.50 13.10
C PRO A 80 24.26 16.38 11.94
N PHE A 81 23.31 16.98 11.21
CA PHE A 81 23.61 17.95 10.16
C PHE A 81 24.27 19.20 10.75
N SER A 82 25.28 19.70 10.05
CA SER A 82 25.86 21.00 10.38
C SER A 82 25.08 22.14 9.72
N VAL A 83 25.14 23.34 10.31
CA VAL A 83 24.50 24.53 9.73
C VAL A 83 25.05 24.82 8.32
N ASP A 84 26.35 24.63 8.11
CA ASP A 84 26.99 24.90 6.82
C ASP A 84 26.55 23.89 5.75
N GLU A 85 26.38 22.62 6.12
CA GLU A 85 25.83 21.59 5.24
C GLU A 85 24.40 21.90 4.83
N VAL A 86 23.55 22.31 5.79
CA VAL A 86 22.17 22.71 5.49
C VAL A 86 22.13 23.93 4.58
N LYS A 87 22.95 24.95 4.82
CA LYS A 87 23.05 26.13 3.94
C LYS A 87 23.53 25.74 2.55
N ALA A 88 24.55 24.90 2.44
CA ALA A 88 25.03 24.44 1.13
C ALA A 88 23.92 23.70 0.36
N ALA A 89 23.21 22.79 1.03
CA ALA A 89 22.13 22.01 0.41
C ALA A 89 20.95 22.88 -0.06
N VAL A 90 20.57 23.90 0.73
CA VAL A 90 19.50 24.83 0.34
C VAL A 90 19.93 25.70 -0.85
N TRP A 91 21.20 26.11 -0.93
CA TRP A 91 21.70 26.96 -2.02
C TRP A 91 21.96 26.16 -3.31
N ASP A 92 22.23 24.86 -3.20
CA ASP A 92 22.35 23.93 -4.33
C ASP A 92 20.98 23.49 -4.89
N CYS A 93 19.89 23.74 -4.14
CA CYS A 93 18.54 23.51 -4.64
C CYS A 93 18.19 24.51 -5.75
N HIS A 94 17.98 23.99 -6.95
CA HIS A 94 17.59 24.80 -8.10
C HIS A 94 16.12 25.26 -7.96
N SER A 95 15.88 26.57 -8.10
CA SER A 95 14.60 27.26 -7.89
C SER A 95 13.46 26.91 -8.87
N PHE A 96 13.68 25.96 -9.78
CA PHE A 96 12.71 25.57 -10.82
C PHE A 96 11.87 24.34 -10.44
N LYS A 97 11.91 23.89 -9.18
CA LYS A 97 11.05 22.80 -8.71
C LYS A 97 9.62 23.30 -8.54
N SER A 98 8.65 22.41 -8.68
CA SER A 98 7.25 22.72 -8.36
C SER A 98 7.06 22.77 -6.83
N PRO A 99 6.20 23.66 -6.30
CA PRO A 99 5.95 23.76 -4.87
C PRO A 99 5.33 22.46 -4.31
N GLY A 100 5.61 22.17 -3.05
CA GLY A 100 5.05 21.04 -2.32
C GLY A 100 3.55 21.20 -2.03
N PRO A 101 2.90 20.18 -1.44
CA PRO A 101 1.49 20.25 -1.02
C PRO A 101 1.20 21.35 0.00
N ASP A 102 2.23 21.84 0.69
CA ASP A 102 2.22 22.98 1.60
C ASP A 102 2.35 24.34 0.88
N GLY A 103 2.52 24.32 -0.45
CA GLY A 103 2.68 25.53 -1.28
C GLY A 103 4.08 26.13 -1.24
N ILE A 104 5.04 25.49 -0.58
CA ILE A 104 6.40 26.01 -0.43
C ILE A 104 7.30 25.41 -1.52
N ASN A 105 8.11 26.28 -2.13
CA ASN A 105 9.24 25.89 -2.98
C ASN A 105 10.53 26.25 -2.24
N LEU A 106 11.56 25.41 -2.34
CA LEU A 106 12.88 25.64 -1.75
C LEU A 106 13.73 26.54 -2.64
#